data_AF-A0A7W8KEL0-F1
#
_entry.id   AF-A0A7W8KEL0-F1
#
_cell.length_a   1.000
_cell.length_b   1.000
_cell.length_c   1.000
_cell.angle_alpha   90.00
_cell.angle_beta   90.00
_cell.angle_gamma   90.00
#
_symmetry.space_group_name_H-M   'P 1'
#
loop_
_entity.id
_entity.type
_entity.pdbx_description
1 polymer ?
#
loop_
_entity_poly.entity_id
_entity_poly.type
_entity_poly.pdbx_seq_one_letter_code
_entity_poly.pdbx_strand_id
1 'polypeptide(L)'
;MIRTKHVTSGNWRTVESFWNATGTAFFEAPAGAQVKVRYGVGWFGFDSQKQSLDGTHVKTLKVGRGSIAYARMQVRVKQTTDVRYDVYPGNVAITTPELQF
;
A
#
# COMPACT_ATOMS: atom_id res chain seq x y z
N MET A 1 -6.96 -7.48 -7.40
CA MET A 1 -6.96 -6.71 -8.67
C MET A 1 -5.62 -6.02 -8.85
N ILE A 2 -4.93 -6.33 -9.94
CA ILE A 2 -3.60 -5.80 -10.23
C ILE A 2 -3.68 -4.36 -10.72
N ARG A 3 -2.83 -3.50 -10.17
CA ARG A 3 -2.70 -2.08 -10.53
C ARG A 3 -1.25 -1.69 -10.69
N THR A 4 -1.01 -0.74 -11.58
CA THR A 4 0.31 -0.13 -11.79
C THR A 4 0.17 1.37 -11.60
N LYS A 5 1.12 1.97 -10.87
CA LYS A 5 1.14 3.42 -10.64
C LYS A 5 2.55 3.96 -10.81
N HIS A 6 2.67 5.02 -11.61
CA HIS A 6 3.90 5.77 -11.71
C HIS A 6 4.15 6.59 -10.44
N VAL A 7 5.27 6.35 -9.76
CA VAL A 7 5.61 6.97 -8.47
C VAL A 7 6.90 7.74 -8.60
N THR A 8 6.84 9.04 -8.28
CA THR A 8 8.01 9.91 -8.21
C THR A 8 8.85 9.64 -6.96
N SER A 9 10.17 9.70 -7.10
CA SER A 9 11.12 9.47 -6.01
C SER A 9 10.99 10.45 -4.85
N GLY A 10 11.42 9.99 -3.68
CA GLY A 10 11.71 10.84 -2.53
C GLY A 10 10.60 10.86 -1.48
N ASN A 11 9.41 11.35 -1.82
CA ASN A 11 8.31 11.52 -0.86
C ASN A 11 7.31 10.34 -0.89
N TRP A 12 6.54 10.19 0.19
CA TRP A 12 5.43 9.23 0.23
C TRP A 12 4.35 9.63 -0.77
N ARG A 13 3.94 8.70 -1.62
CA ARG A 13 2.86 8.86 -2.59
C ARG A 13 1.74 7.89 -2.27
N THR A 14 0.51 8.39 -2.28
CA THR A 14 -0.68 7.57 -2.09
C THR A 14 -0.90 6.72 -3.35
N VAL A 15 -0.96 5.41 -3.18
CA VAL A 15 -1.35 4.49 -4.26
C VAL A 15 -2.85 4.27 -4.26
N GLU A 16 -3.43 4.04 -3.08
CA GLU A 16 -4.85 3.76 -2.87
C GLU A 16 -5.42 4.55 -1.69
N SER A 17 -6.71 4.90 -1.79
CA SER A 17 -7.46 5.63 -0.77
C SER A 17 -8.72 4.87 -0.39
N PHE A 18 -9.05 4.89 0.90
CA PHE A 18 -10.16 4.16 1.49
C PHE A 18 -10.97 5.10 2.36
N TRP A 19 -12.28 5.18 2.12
CA TRP A 19 -13.23 5.93 2.93
C TRP A 19 -14.35 4.98 3.35
N ASN A 20 -14.49 4.74 4.65
CA ASN A 20 -15.42 3.74 5.19
C ASN A 20 -15.31 2.36 4.50
N ALA A 21 -14.09 2.00 4.10
CA ALA A 21 -13.82 0.81 3.29
C ALA A 21 -12.61 0.06 3.83
N THR A 22 -12.63 -1.27 3.76
CA THR A 22 -11.49 -2.12 4.07
C THR A 22 -10.79 -2.54 2.77
N GLY A 23 -9.55 -2.98 2.87
CA GLY A 23 -8.85 -3.54 1.72
C GLY A 23 -7.50 -4.13 2.06
N THR A 24 -7.06 -5.06 1.23
CA THR A 24 -5.74 -5.71 1.34
C THR A 24 -4.97 -5.45 0.07
N ALA A 25 -3.70 -5.08 0.19
CA ALA A 25 -2.81 -4.92 -0.96
C ALA A 25 -1.48 -5.65 -0.74
N PHE A 26 -0.96 -6.21 -1.83
CA PHE A 26 0.29 -6.94 -1.90
C PHE A 26 1.28 -6.18 -2.77
N PHE A 27 2.49 -6.02 -2.24
CA PHE A 27 3.59 -5.27 -2.85
C PHE A 27 4.85 -6.12 -2.82
N GLU A 28 5.66 -6.12 -3.87
CA GLU A 28 6.92 -6.85 -3.88
C GLU A 28 8.07 -5.98 -4.39
N ALA A 29 7.83 -5.25 -5.49
CA ALA A 29 8.80 -4.42 -6.18
C ALA A 29 8.39 -2.94 -6.15
N PRO A 30 9.34 -2.00 -6.37
CA PRO A 30 10.77 -2.20 -6.61
C PRO A 30 11.57 -2.36 -5.31
N ALA A 31 12.73 -3.05 -5.40
CA ALA A 31 13.63 -3.24 -4.27
C ALA A 31 14.07 -1.90 -3.65
N GLY A 32 14.05 -1.84 -2.32
CA GLY A 32 14.37 -0.63 -1.56
C GLY A 32 13.24 0.40 -1.49
N ALA A 33 12.07 0.14 -2.09
CA ALA A 33 10.86 0.90 -1.80
C ALA A 33 10.36 0.62 -0.39
N GLN A 34 9.55 1.53 0.13
CA GLN A 34 8.87 1.38 1.41
C GLN A 34 7.38 1.56 1.21
N VAL A 35 6.58 0.77 1.91
CA VAL A 35 5.12 0.81 1.87
C VAL A 35 4.58 1.02 3.28
N LYS A 36 3.44 1.69 3.42
CA LYS A 36 2.75 1.86 4.70
C LYS A 36 1.26 2.13 4.51
N VAL A 37 0.51 2.02 5.60
CA VAL A 37 -0.85 2.56 5.70
C VAL A 37 -0.82 3.86 6.50
N ARG A 38 -1.48 4.90 6.01
CA ARG A 38 -1.72 6.17 6.70
C ARG A 38 -3.20 6.28 7.02
N TYR A 39 -3.54 6.30 8.30
CA TYR A 39 -4.90 6.55 8.77
C TYR A 39 -5.10 8.04 9.07
N GLY A 40 -6.31 8.54 8.87
CA GLY A 40 -6.72 9.91 9.19
C GLY A 40 -6.26 10.99 8.22
N VAL A 41 -6.71 12.21 8.51
CA VAL A 41 -6.45 13.45 7.75
C VAL A 41 -5.76 14.46 8.68
N GLY A 42 -4.80 15.23 8.14
CA GLY A 42 -4.10 16.27 8.90
C GLY A 42 -3.28 15.73 10.08
N TRP A 43 -3.29 16.49 11.18
CA TRP A 43 -2.47 16.27 12.38
C TRP A 43 -2.84 14.98 13.14
N PHE A 44 -4.11 14.56 13.10
CA PHE A 44 -4.60 13.38 13.81
C PHE A 44 -4.34 12.05 13.10
N GLY A 45 -3.73 12.08 11.92
CA GLY A 45 -3.40 10.83 11.26
C GLY A 45 -2.20 10.14 11.89
N PHE A 46 -2.16 8.81 11.79
CA PHE A 46 -1.02 8.00 12.20
C PHE A 46 -0.61 7.02 11.09
N ASP A 47 0.65 6.62 11.12
CA ASP A 47 1.20 5.62 10.20
C ASP A 47 1.12 4.22 10.82
N SER A 48 0.90 3.21 10.00
CA SER A 48 0.85 1.81 10.41
C SER A 48 1.44 0.90 9.34
N GLN A 49 1.85 -0.31 9.73
CA GLN A 49 2.33 -1.36 8.83
C GLN A 49 3.44 -0.89 7.87
N LYS A 50 4.36 -0.06 8.36
CA LYS A 50 5.49 0.39 7.54
C LYS A 50 6.43 -0.78 7.28
N GLN A 51 6.63 -1.12 6.02
CA GLN A 51 7.45 -2.24 5.57
C GLN A 51 8.38 -1.79 4.44
N SER A 52 9.51 -2.48 4.28
CA SER A 52 10.42 -2.28 3.15
C SER A 52 10.28 -3.44 2.16
N LEU A 53 10.29 -3.09 0.88
CA LEU A 53 10.26 -4.03 -0.22
C LEU A 53 11.69 -4.44 -0.57
N ASP A 54 11.93 -5.73 -0.72
CA ASP A 54 13.22 -6.31 -1.12
C ASP A 54 13.23 -6.72 -2.60
N GLY A 55 12.09 -6.62 -3.30
CA GLY A 55 11.95 -7.03 -4.71
C GLY A 55 11.86 -8.54 -4.90
N THR A 56 11.67 -9.32 -3.83
CA THR A 56 11.61 -10.80 -3.89
C THR A 56 10.55 -11.40 -2.98
N HIS A 57 10.23 -10.75 -1.86
CA HIS A 57 9.22 -11.21 -0.92
C HIS A 57 8.03 -10.27 -0.94
N VAL A 58 6.86 -10.85 -1.21
CA VAL A 58 5.58 -10.16 -1.12
C VAL A 58 5.36 -9.63 0.31
N LYS A 59 5.07 -8.34 0.39
CA LYS A 59 4.68 -7.60 1.59
C LYS A 59 3.20 -7.26 1.50
N THR A 60 2.49 -7.44 2.62
CA THR A 60 1.05 -7.23 2.68
C THR A 60 0.71 -6.01 3.53
N LEU A 61 -0.15 -5.14 3.02
CA LEU A 61 -0.79 -4.06 3.76
C LEU A 61 -2.29 -4.33 3.88
N LYS A 62 -2.84 -4.17 5.09
CA LYS A 62 -4.25 -4.35 5.39
C LYS A 62 -4.85 -3.08 5.97
N VAL A 63 -5.89 -2.56 5.33
CA VAL A 63 -6.71 -1.46 5.84
C VAL A 63 -7.93 -2.05 6.52
N GLY A 64 -7.95 -2.00 7.86
CA GLY A 64 -9.08 -2.41 8.69
C GLY A 64 -9.97 -1.23 9.15
N ARG A 65 -10.68 -1.43 10.27
CA ARG A 65 -11.70 -0.51 10.86
C ARG A 65 -11.26 0.95 11.05
N GLY A 66 -9.95 1.24 11.06
CA GLY A 66 -9.45 2.62 11.12
C GLY A 66 -9.80 3.49 9.89
N SER A 67 -10.31 2.90 8.81
CA SER A 67 -10.75 3.61 7.61
C SER A 67 -12.12 4.28 7.71
N ILE A 68 -12.82 4.17 8.85
CA ILE A 68 -14.13 4.82 9.07
C ILE A 68 -14.07 6.31 8.74
N ALA A 69 -12.99 6.98 9.13
CA ALA A 69 -12.72 8.35 8.69
C ALA A 69 -12.07 8.35 7.31
N TYR A 70 -10.80 7.91 7.22
CA TYR A 70 -10.07 7.85 5.95
C TYR A 70 -8.78 7.05 6.15
N ALA A 71 -8.38 6.28 5.15
CA ALA A 71 -7.09 5.60 5.12
C ALA A 71 -6.46 5.64 3.74
N ARG A 72 -5.13 5.59 3.68
CA ARG A 72 -4.36 5.60 2.44
C ARG A 72 -3.28 4.54 2.50
N MET A 73 -3.13 3.75 1.45
CA MET A 73 -1.91 3.00 1.23
C MET A 73 -0.92 3.90 0.51
N GLN A 74 0.31 3.96 1.02
CA GLN A 74 1.34 4.83 0.50
C GLN A 74 2.61 4.05 0.21
N VAL A 75 3.32 4.49 -0.82
CA VAL A 75 4.64 3.97 -1.20
C VAL A 75 5.63 5.10 -1.30
N ARG A 76 6.89 4.81 -0.98
CA ARG A 76 8.04 5.68 -1.15
C ARG A 76 9.10 4.91 -1.92
N VAL A 77 9.54 5.47 -3.04
CA VAL A 77 10.56 4.87 -3.90
C VAL A 77 11.81 5.75 -3.89
N LYS A 78 12.99 5.13 -4.02
CA LYS A 78 14.27 5.85 -4.12
C LYS A 78 14.48 6.47 -5.51
N GLN A 79 14.00 5.81 -6.55
CA GLN A 79 14.05 6.24 -7.94
C GLN A 79 12.64 6.27 -8.51
N THR A 80 12.34 7.25 -9.37
CA THR A 80 11.04 7.36 -10.03
C THR A 80 10.81 6.13 -10.89
N THR A 81 9.69 5.44 -10.68
CA THR A 81 9.44 4.14 -11.29
C THR A 81 7.98 3.74 -11.18
N ASP A 82 7.59 2.69 -11.91
CA ASP A 82 6.27 2.12 -11.86
C ASP A 82 6.19 1.08 -10.74
N VAL A 83 5.26 1.28 -9.82
CA VAL A 83 4.96 0.35 -8.74
C VAL A 83 3.75 -0.46 -9.15
N ARG A 84 3.94 -1.77 -9.30
CA ARG A 84 2.87 -2.74 -9.53
C ARG A 84 2.49 -3.39 -8.20
N TYR A 85 1.20 -3.49 -7.94
CA TYR A 85 0.66 -4.06 -6.71
C TYR A 85 -0.70 -4.69 -6.97
N ASP A 86 -1.07 -5.64 -6.13
CA ASP A 86 -2.35 -6.32 -6.24
C ASP A 86 -3.24 -5.91 -5.07
N VAL A 87 -4.40 -5.30 -5.33
CA VAL A 87 -5.29 -4.73 -4.32
C VAL A 87 -6.69 -5.34 -4.41
N TYR A 88 -7.27 -5.62 -3.25
CA TYR A 88 -8.61 -6.16 -3.10
C TYR A 88 -9.40 -5.30 -2.10
N PRO A 89 -10.56 -4.77 -2.51
CA PRO A 89 -11.48 -4.10 -1.59
C PRO A 89 -12.18 -5.14 -0.70
N GLY A 90 -12.51 -4.76 0.53
CA GLY A 90 -13.21 -5.59 1.50
C GLY A 90 -12.30 -6.39 2.44
N ASN A 91 -12.89 -6.97 3.50
CA ASN A 91 -12.24 -7.92 4.41
C ASN A 91 -12.11 -9.30 3.73
N VAL A 92 -11.56 -9.33 2.53
CA VAL A 92 -11.35 -10.60 1.84
C VAL A 92 -10.16 -11.28 2.53
N ALA A 93 -10.37 -12.49 3.04
CA ALA A 93 -9.34 -13.33 3.62
C ALA A 93 -8.41 -13.86 2.50
N ILE A 94 -7.72 -12.95 1.82
CA ILE A 94 -6.74 -13.27 0.79
C ILE A 94 -5.40 -13.33 1.51
N THR A 95 -4.83 -14.53 1.57
CA THR A 95 -3.51 -14.80 2.18
C THR A 95 -2.38 -14.78 1.17
N THR A 96 -2.71 -14.75 -0.13
CA THR A 96 -1.75 -14.90 -1.22
C THR A 96 -2.19 -14.03 -2.41
N PRO A 97 -1.31 -13.20 -2.99
CA PRO A 97 -1.64 -12.43 -4.19
C PRO A 97 -1.94 -13.35 -5.38
N GLU A 98 -2.70 -12.86 -6.37
CA GLU A 98 -2.90 -13.56 -7.65
C GLU A 98 -1.64 -13.58 -8.53
N LEU A 99 -0.60 -12.80 -8.18
CA LEU A 99 0.68 -12.75 -8.90
C LEU A 99 1.88 -13.18 -8.06
N GLN A 100 2.82 -13.85 -8.72
CA GLN A 100 4.26 -13.79 -8.41
C GLN A 100 4.82 -12.58 -9.20
N PHE A 101 5.51 -11.65 -8.53
CA PHE A 101 6.01 -10.42 -9.17
C PHE A 101 7.41 -10.58 -9.76
#